data_AF-A0A2V5MRK5-F1
#
_entry.id   AF-A0A2V5MRK5-F1
#
_cell.length_a   1.000
_cell.length_b   1.000
_cell.length_c   1.000
_cell.angle_alpha   90.00
_cell.angle_beta   90.00
_cell.angle_gamma   90.00
#
_symmetry.space_group_name_H-M   'P 1'
#
loop_
_entity.id
_entity.type
_entity.pdbx_description
1 polymer ?
#
loop_
_entity_poly.entity_id
_entity_poly.type
_entity_poly.pdbx_seq_one_letter_code
_entity_poly.pdbx_strand_id
1 'polypeptide(L)'
;MPHCAFAADSVVVFNEVHYHPATNEAANEWVELHNQMAVDIDLSAWSLQGGIGYTFAEGTIVPAAGYLVVASNPTALQTTTGITNVLGPFTGQLNNAGARIELRDRNDRLMDKLEYRNGGKWPLAPGGSGTTLAKRDSNSASDLPENWTSSVVVGGTPGRPNFPESVAIQDRTLILLNALWRYEASGADLGTAWRAPDFDDSAWAGRNHANLISYWPFNGNATATRGANGSLVGAVTATTDRNSVTGSALAFNGALGQYVSVPA
;
A
#
# COMPACT_ATOMS: atom_id res chain seq x y z
N MET A 1 7.54 -22.15 -7.84
CA MET A 1 8.47 -21.73 -8.92
C MET A 1 8.99 -20.36 -8.55
N PRO A 2 10.29 -20.19 -8.25
CA PRO A 2 10.85 -18.85 -8.11
C PRO A 2 10.99 -18.29 -9.53
N HIS A 3 10.22 -17.26 -9.86
CA HIS A 3 10.38 -16.57 -11.14
C HIS A 3 11.34 -15.40 -10.92
N CYS A 4 12.52 -15.46 -11.54
CA CYS A 4 13.49 -14.37 -11.53
C CYS A 4 12.85 -13.10 -12.09
N ALA A 5 12.94 -12.00 -11.33
CA ALA A 5 12.81 -10.67 -11.90
C ALA A 5 13.93 -10.52 -12.96
N PHE A 6 13.58 -10.18 -14.19
CA PHE A 6 14.58 -9.82 -15.20
C PHE A 6 15.21 -8.48 -14.78
N ALA A 7 16.54 -8.42 -14.81
CA ALA A 7 17.27 -7.16 -14.71
C ALA A 7 16.78 -6.23 -15.83
N ALA A 8 16.55 -4.96 -15.52
CA ALA A 8 16.21 -3.99 -16.55
C ALA A 8 17.40 -3.86 -17.52
N ASP A 9 17.15 -3.87 -18.83
CA ASP A 9 18.13 -3.41 -19.84
C ASP A 9 18.12 -1.86 -19.90
N SER A 10 18.18 -1.24 -18.71
CA SER A 10 18.15 0.19 -18.50
C SER A 10 19.08 0.53 -17.34
N VAL A 11 19.60 1.76 -17.35
CA VAL A 11 20.37 2.32 -16.24
C VAL A 11 19.48 3.08 -15.25
N VAL A 12 18.30 3.51 -15.71
CA VAL A 12 17.32 4.28 -14.93
C VAL A 12 15.93 3.70 -15.19
N VAL A 13 15.20 3.46 -14.11
CA VAL A 13 13.87 2.83 -14.15
C VAL A 13 12.86 3.61 -13.34
N PHE A 14 11.56 3.42 -13.62
CA PHE A 14 10.50 3.85 -12.73
C PHE A 14 10.60 3.14 -11.38
N ASN A 15 10.36 3.86 -10.29
CA ASN A 15 10.47 3.35 -8.92
C ASN A 15 9.20 3.54 -8.08
N GLU A 16 8.54 4.69 -8.18
CA GLU A 16 7.33 4.97 -7.43
C GLU A 16 6.43 5.93 -8.22
N VAL A 17 5.11 5.74 -8.15
CA VAL A 17 4.12 6.54 -8.90
C VAL A 17 2.92 6.88 -8.02
N HIS A 18 2.60 8.16 -7.91
CA HIS A 18 1.42 8.65 -7.21
C HIS A 18 0.34 9.07 -8.21
N TYR A 19 -0.37 8.09 -8.79
CA TYR A 19 -1.32 8.35 -9.87
C TYR A 19 -2.73 8.74 -9.40
N HIS A 20 -3.10 8.49 -8.14
CA HIS A 20 -4.44 8.83 -7.63
C HIS A 20 -4.37 9.32 -6.17
N PRO A 21 -3.85 10.55 -5.93
CA PRO A 21 -3.83 11.18 -4.61
C PRO A 21 -5.23 11.29 -3.99
N ALA A 22 -5.32 11.11 -2.66
CA ALA A 22 -6.62 11.16 -1.95
C ALA A 22 -7.31 12.54 -2.02
N THR A 23 -6.54 13.61 -2.20
CA THR A 23 -7.04 14.98 -2.33
C THR A 23 -6.18 15.76 -3.31
N ASN A 24 -6.81 16.70 -4.02
CA ASN A 24 -6.14 17.64 -4.93
C ASN A 24 -5.25 16.95 -5.98
N GLU A 25 -5.85 15.95 -6.65
CA GLU A 25 -5.23 15.06 -7.64
C GLU A 25 -4.36 15.80 -8.66
N ALA A 26 -4.93 16.81 -9.33
CA ALA A 26 -4.23 17.59 -10.35
C ALA A 26 -2.93 18.26 -9.87
N ALA A 27 -2.76 18.49 -8.56
CA ALA A 27 -1.58 19.13 -7.99
C ALA A 27 -0.62 18.16 -7.27
N ASN A 28 -0.99 16.89 -7.12
CA ASN A 28 -0.27 15.96 -6.22
C ASN A 28 0.22 14.69 -6.92
N GLU A 29 0.05 14.61 -8.24
CA GLU A 29 0.61 13.53 -9.05
C GLU A 29 2.11 13.68 -9.22
N TRP A 30 2.82 12.55 -9.13
CA TRP A 30 4.25 12.51 -9.39
C TRP A 30 4.71 11.11 -9.81
N VAL A 31 5.83 11.07 -10.51
CA VAL A 31 6.58 9.86 -10.84
C VAL A 31 8.00 9.98 -10.32
N GLU A 32 8.57 8.87 -9.89
CA GLU A 32 9.96 8.79 -9.45
C GLU A 32 10.74 7.81 -10.31
N LEU A 33 11.95 8.25 -10.67
CA LEU A 33 12.96 7.46 -11.33
C LEU A 33 14.05 7.05 -10.33
N HIS A 34 14.60 5.85 -10.50
CA HIS A 34 15.74 5.35 -9.75
C HIS A 34 16.89 5.01 -10.69
N ASN A 35 18.09 5.47 -10.33
CA ASN A 35 19.33 5.08 -10.98
C ASN A 35 19.83 3.76 -10.38
N GLN A 36 19.89 2.71 -11.19
CA GLN A 36 20.30 1.37 -10.77
C GLN A 36 21.83 1.23 -10.66
N MET A 37 22.57 2.24 -11.13
CA MET A 37 24.01 2.20 -11.25
C MET A 37 24.70 2.79 -10.02
N ALA A 38 25.90 2.31 -9.74
CA ALA A 38 26.78 2.86 -8.70
C ALA A 38 27.53 4.14 -9.15
N VAL A 39 27.10 4.75 -10.25
CA VAL A 39 27.66 5.99 -10.82
C VAL A 39 26.53 6.94 -11.20
N ASP A 40 26.83 8.22 -11.23
CA ASP A 40 25.89 9.25 -11.66
C ASP A 40 25.47 9.06 -13.13
N ILE A 41 24.18 9.21 -13.41
CA ILE A 41 23.62 9.10 -14.76
C ILE A 41 23.09 10.46 -15.22
N ASP A 42 23.49 10.84 -16.43
CA ASP A 42 23.06 12.06 -17.08
C ASP A 42 21.78 11.83 -17.91
N LEU A 43 20.72 12.54 -17.53
CA LEU A 43 19.40 12.54 -18.18
C LEU A 43 19.20 13.73 -19.13
N SER A 44 20.27 14.45 -19.48
CA SER A 44 20.20 15.60 -20.39
C SER A 44 19.44 15.28 -21.67
N ALA A 45 18.37 16.06 -21.93
CA ALA A 45 17.47 15.91 -23.07
C ALA A 45 16.74 14.55 -23.17
N TRP A 46 16.72 13.75 -22.10
CA TRP A 46 15.81 12.61 -22.00
C TRP A 46 14.37 13.12 -21.87
N SER A 47 13.39 12.22 -22.01
CA SER A 47 11.98 12.58 -21.87
C SER A 47 11.13 11.52 -21.20
N LEU A 48 10.09 11.98 -20.50
CA LEU A 48 8.92 11.22 -20.13
C LEU A 48 7.83 11.43 -21.19
N GLN A 49 7.26 10.34 -21.68
CA GLN A 49 6.22 10.33 -22.71
C GLN A 49 5.07 9.38 -22.36
N GLY A 50 3.94 9.51 -23.06
CA GLY A 50 2.74 8.69 -22.86
C GLY A 50 1.64 9.44 -22.11
N GLY A 51 1.25 8.94 -20.93
CA GLY A 51 0.23 9.60 -20.08
C GLY A 51 0.65 10.98 -19.57
N ILE A 52 1.95 11.22 -19.44
CA ILE A 52 2.54 12.50 -19.08
C ILE A 52 3.65 12.89 -20.06
N GLY A 53 3.97 14.18 -20.12
CA GLY A 53 5.02 14.75 -20.97
C GLY A 53 5.98 15.63 -20.18
N TYR A 54 7.27 15.29 -20.20
CA TYR A 54 8.33 16.10 -19.58
C TYR A 54 9.67 15.89 -20.31
N THR A 55 10.43 16.96 -20.53
CA THR A 55 11.79 16.89 -21.10
C THR A 55 12.77 17.38 -20.05
N PHE A 56 13.78 16.55 -19.75
CA PHE A 56 14.82 16.90 -18.79
C PHE A 56 15.77 17.94 -19.38
N ALA A 57 16.06 18.99 -18.61
CA ALA A 57 17.00 20.02 -19.02
C ALA A 57 18.42 19.45 -19.14
N GLU A 58 19.25 20.07 -19.97
CA GLU A 58 20.69 19.78 -20.03
C GLU A 58 21.33 19.96 -18.64
N GLY A 59 22.22 19.04 -18.27
CA GLY A 59 22.84 18.97 -16.95
C GLY A 59 22.00 18.29 -15.86
N THR A 60 20.87 17.65 -16.21
CA THR A 60 20.08 16.89 -15.22
C THR A 60 20.78 15.59 -14.88
N ILE A 61 21.27 15.47 -13.64
CA ILE A 61 21.98 14.28 -13.14
C ILE A 61 21.14 13.55 -12.09
N VAL A 62 21.05 12.23 -12.20
CA VAL A 62 20.61 11.36 -11.10
C VAL A 62 21.84 10.74 -10.44
N PRO A 63 22.08 10.99 -9.14
CA PRO A 63 23.23 10.41 -8.44
C PRO A 63 23.26 8.88 -8.48
N ALA A 64 24.42 8.29 -8.26
CA ALA A 64 24.59 6.86 -8.03
C ALA A 64 23.57 6.32 -7.00
N ALA A 65 22.85 5.24 -7.35
CA ALA A 65 21.77 4.66 -6.55
C ALA A 65 20.67 5.66 -6.11
N GLY A 66 20.62 6.84 -6.74
CA GLY A 66 19.77 7.96 -6.35
C GLY A 66 18.36 7.89 -6.94
N TYR A 67 17.55 8.87 -6.55
CA TYR A 67 16.17 9.04 -6.98
C TYR A 67 15.97 10.43 -7.57
N LEU A 68 15.08 10.53 -8.56
CA LEU A 68 14.66 11.80 -9.16
C LEU A 68 13.15 11.82 -9.32
N VAL A 69 12.51 12.82 -8.72
CA VAL A 69 11.06 12.97 -8.71
C VAL A 69 10.64 14.01 -9.74
N VAL A 70 9.63 13.70 -10.56
CA VAL A 70 8.98 14.63 -11.49
C VAL A 70 7.51 14.73 -11.12
N ALA A 71 7.05 15.94 -10.77
CA ALA A 71 5.71 16.19 -10.23
C ALA A 71 4.86 17.09 -11.15
N SER A 72 3.54 17.02 -11.03
CA SER A 72 2.62 17.95 -11.69
C SER A 72 2.68 19.35 -11.07
N ASN A 73 2.97 19.44 -9.76
CA ASN A 73 3.26 20.68 -9.06
C ASN A 73 4.45 20.50 -8.10
N PRO A 74 5.68 20.80 -8.54
CA PRO A 74 6.89 20.61 -7.74
C PRO A 74 6.85 21.36 -6.41
N THR A 75 6.41 22.62 -6.42
CA THR A 75 6.36 23.47 -5.22
C THR A 75 5.41 22.89 -4.16
N ALA A 76 4.25 22.38 -4.56
CA ALA A 76 3.30 21.75 -3.64
C ALA A 76 3.87 20.46 -3.02
N LEU A 77 4.52 19.62 -3.84
CA LEU A 77 5.13 18.39 -3.35
C LEU A 77 6.30 18.68 -2.39
N GLN A 78 7.17 19.64 -2.71
CA GLN A 78 8.25 20.09 -1.84
C GLN A 78 7.72 20.61 -0.50
N THR A 79 6.65 21.41 -0.53
CA THR A 79 6.02 21.96 0.69
C THR A 79 5.46 20.85 1.59
N THR A 80 4.86 19.82 0.98
CA THR A 80 4.17 18.76 1.72
C THR A 80 5.14 17.71 2.28
N THR A 81 6.20 17.39 1.54
CA THR A 81 7.12 16.28 1.86
C THR A 81 8.46 16.74 2.43
N GLY A 82 8.82 18.00 2.24
CA GLY A 82 10.10 18.57 2.66
C GLY A 82 11.29 18.19 1.77
N ILE A 83 11.08 17.42 0.69
CA ILE A 83 12.14 17.12 -0.28
C ILE A 83 12.44 18.35 -1.14
N THR A 84 13.68 18.47 -1.62
CA THR A 84 14.13 19.65 -2.39
C THR A 84 14.36 19.35 -3.87
N ASN A 85 14.72 18.11 -4.22
CA ASN A 85 15.05 17.71 -5.59
C ASN A 85 13.81 17.22 -6.37
N VAL A 86 12.87 18.12 -6.66
CA VAL A 86 11.65 17.83 -7.43
C VAL A 86 11.66 18.62 -8.72
N LEU A 87 11.52 17.92 -9.84
CA LEU A 87 11.39 18.49 -11.17
C LEU A 87 9.93 18.59 -11.60
N GLY A 88 9.68 19.36 -12.65
CA GLY A 88 8.35 19.58 -13.22
C GLY A 88 8.12 21.07 -13.51
N PRO A 89 6.86 21.48 -13.72
CA PRO A 89 5.69 20.61 -13.85
C PRO A 89 5.77 19.73 -15.10
N PHE A 90 5.34 18.47 -15.03
CA PHE A 90 5.04 17.71 -16.25
C PHE A 90 3.68 18.15 -16.84
N THR A 91 3.46 17.87 -18.12
CA THR A 91 2.17 18.05 -18.80
C THR A 91 1.41 16.73 -18.87
N GLY A 92 0.10 16.78 -19.12
CA GLY A 92 -0.76 15.58 -19.07
C GLY A 92 -1.16 15.22 -17.63
N GLN A 93 -1.69 14.01 -17.46
CA GLN A 93 -2.18 13.48 -16.17
C GLN A 93 -2.01 11.96 -16.13
N LEU A 94 -1.71 11.44 -14.94
CA LEU A 94 -1.65 10.01 -14.67
C LEU A 94 -3.08 9.46 -14.52
N ASN A 95 -3.60 8.79 -15.54
CA ASN A 95 -4.98 8.29 -15.53
C ASN A 95 -5.23 7.29 -14.37
N ASN A 96 -6.27 7.56 -13.56
CA ASN A 96 -6.69 6.76 -12.41
C ASN A 96 -7.11 5.32 -12.73
N ALA A 97 -7.47 5.01 -13.98
CA ALA A 97 -7.79 3.66 -14.43
C ALA A 97 -6.55 2.89 -14.91
N GLY A 98 -5.45 3.59 -15.17
CA GLY A 98 -4.23 3.06 -15.75
C GLY A 98 -3.67 3.94 -16.85
N ALA A 99 -2.35 4.05 -16.91
CA ALA A 99 -1.65 4.75 -17.98
C ALA A 99 -0.37 4.01 -18.38
N ARG A 100 0.09 4.29 -19.59
CA ARG A 100 1.42 3.92 -20.06
C ARG A 100 2.31 5.16 -19.98
N ILE A 101 3.43 5.04 -19.28
CA ILE A 101 4.48 6.05 -19.22
C ILE A 101 5.80 5.43 -19.69
N GLU A 102 6.57 6.22 -20.43
CA GLU A 102 7.82 5.80 -21.04
C GLU A 102 8.93 6.78 -20.67
N LEU A 103 10.09 6.23 -20.30
CA LEU A 103 11.33 6.97 -20.20
C LEU A 103 12.13 6.75 -21.49
N ARG A 104 12.51 7.82 -22.17
CA ARG A 104 13.27 7.77 -23.41
C ARG A 104 14.52 8.61 -23.31
N ASP A 105 15.63 8.12 -23.86
CA ASP A 105 16.88 8.85 -23.90
C ASP A 105 16.87 10.01 -24.91
N ARG A 106 17.97 10.76 -24.98
CA ARG A 106 18.13 11.89 -25.91
C ARG A 106 17.96 11.55 -27.38
N ASN A 107 18.11 10.28 -27.76
CA ASN A 107 17.96 9.78 -29.13
C ASN A 107 16.59 9.12 -29.33
N ASP A 108 15.65 9.34 -28.42
CA ASP A 108 14.31 8.75 -28.38
C ASP A 108 14.31 7.21 -28.21
N ARG A 109 15.41 6.61 -27.74
CA ARG A 109 15.45 5.18 -27.42
C ARG A 109 14.65 4.93 -26.15
N LEU A 110 13.77 3.93 -26.18
CA LEU A 110 13.04 3.48 -24.99
C LEU A 110 14.03 2.89 -23.97
N MET A 111 14.07 3.53 -22.79
CA MET A 111 14.90 3.12 -21.66
C MET A 111 14.09 2.26 -20.69
N ASP A 112 12.93 2.76 -20.26
CA ASP A 112 12.03 2.00 -19.40
C ASP A 112 10.57 2.35 -19.72
N LYS A 113 9.65 1.47 -19.35
CA LYS A 113 8.22 1.64 -19.55
C LYS A 113 7.47 1.05 -18.37
N LEU A 114 6.50 1.80 -17.87
CA LEU A 114 5.50 1.32 -16.93
C LEU A 114 4.11 1.41 -17.55
N GLU A 115 3.36 0.32 -17.51
CA GLU A 115 1.93 0.29 -17.89
C GLU A 115 1.11 -0.21 -16.71
N TYR A 116 0.76 0.71 -15.80
CA TYR A 116 -0.01 0.38 -14.61
C TYR A 116 -1.50 0.37 -14.90
N ARG A 117 -2.28 -0.35 -14.08
CA ARG A 117 -3.75 -0.40 -14.16
C ARG A 117 -4.36 -0.36 -12.77
N ASN A 118 -5.60 0.13 -12.67
CA ASN A 118 -6.38 0.08 -11.44
C ASN A 118 -7.13 -1.26 -11.37
N GLY A 119 -6.43 -2.30 -10.89
CA GLY A 119 -6.98 -3.64 -10.67
C GLY A 119 -6.32 -4.78 -11.46
N GLY A 120 -6.85 -5.99 -11.27
CA GLY A 120 -6.26 -7.21 -11.80
C GLY A 120 -5.03 -7.65 -10.99
N LYS A 121 -3.88 -7.78 -11.64
CA LYS A 121 -2.60 -8.12 -10.99
C LYS A 121 -1.95 -6.94 -10.27
N TRP A 122 -2.42 -5.71 -10.52
CA TRP A 122 -1.93 -4.49 -9.89
C TRP A 122 -2.59 -4.28 -8.52
N PRO A 123 -1.86 -3.70 -7.55
CA PRO A 123 -2.41 -3.43 -6.23
C PRO A 123 -3.59 -2.45 -6.30
N LEU A 124 -4.63 -2.70 -5.49
CA LEU A 124 -5.87 -1.92 -5.49
C LEU A 124 -5.80 -0.63 -4.66
N ALA A 125 -5.02 -0.61 -3.58
CA ALA A 125 -4.99 0.53 -2.65
C ALA A 125 -4.55 1.86 -3.29
N PRO A 126 -3.60 1.90 -4.25
CA PRO A 126 -3.22 3.14 -4.92
C PRO A 126 -4.32 3.72 -5.82
N GLY A 127 -5.46 3.05 -5.96
CA GLY A 127 -6.63 3.51 -6.72
C GLY A 127 -7.52 4.53 -5.99
N GLY A 128 -6.94 5.44 -5.19
CA GLY A 128 -7.67 6.58 -4.62
C GLY A 128 -7.63 6.71 -3.09
N SER A 129 -6.91 5.84 -2.39
CA SER A 129 -6.69 5.96 -0.94
C SER A 129 -5.56 6.95 -0.57
N GLY A 130 -4.87 7.51 -1.56
CA GLY A 130 -3.70 8.37 -1.37
C GLY A 130 -2.39 7.62 -1.14
N THR A 131 -2.38 6.29 -1.23
CA THR A 131 -1.13 5.50 -1.29
C THR A 131 -0.57 5.52 -2.71
N THR A 132 0.74 5.42 -2.84
CA THR A 132 1.45 5.32 -4.12
C THR A 132 1.61 3.88 -4.57
N LEU A 133 1.88 3.71 -5.87
CA LEU A 133 2.37 2.48 -6.46
C LEU A 133 3.89 2.43 -6.30
N ALA A 134 4.38 1.53 -5.44
CA ALA A 134 5.79 1.42 -5.06
C ALA A 134 6.39 0.10 -5.57
N LYS A 135 7.57 0.19 -6.19
CA LYS A 135 8.30 -0.95 -6.73
C LYS A 135 9.04 -1.72 -5.63
N ARG A 136 8.89 -3.04 -5.62
CA ARG A 136 9.45 -3.96 -4.61
C ARG A 136 10.95 -4.12 -4.74
N ASP A 137 11.43 -4.36 -5.96
CA ASP A 137 12.85 -4.42 -6.28
C ASP A 137 13.20 -3.24 -7.19
N SER A 138 13.85 -2.23 -6.61
CA SER A 138 14.22 -1.00 -7.33
C SER A 138 15.19 -1.24 -8.50
N ASN A 139 15.88 -2.39 -8.53
CA ASN A 139 16.88 -2.73 -9.54
C ASN A 139 16.36 -3.65 -10.66
N SER A 140 15.05 -3.84 -10.77
CA SER A 140 14.44 -4.69 -11.79
C SER A 140 13.64 -3.89 -12.83
N ALA A 141 13.16 -4.54 -13.89
CA ALA A 141 12.31 -3.90 -14.89
C ALA A 141 10.93 -3.47 -14.34
N SER A 142 10.28 -2.53 -15.01
CA SER A 142 9.02 -1.90 -14.57
C SER A 142 7.75 -2.53 -15.13
N ASP A 143 7.87 -3.48 -16.06
CA ASP A 143 6.78 -4.05 -16.84
C ASP A 143 5.93 -5.09 -16.09
N LEU A 144 6.52 -5.81 -15.14
CA LEU A 144 5.85 -6.87 -14.38
C LEU A 144 5.03 -6.31 -13.21
N PRO A 145 3.69 -6.46 -13.18
CA PRO A 145 2.85 -6.01 -12.07
C PRO A 145 3.23 -6.60 -10.72
N GLU A 146 3.77 -7.82 -10.70
CA GLU A 146 4.17 -8.54 -9.48
C GLU A 146 5.29 -7.81 -8.71
N ASN A 147 6.06 -6.98 -9.42
CA ASN A 147 7.11 -6.15 -8.85
C ASN A 147 6.57 -4.86 -8.20
N TRP A 148 5.27 -4.59 -8.27
CA TRP A 148 4.66 -3.39 -7.73
C TRP A 148 3.71 -3.70 -6.59
N THR A 149 3.65 -2.80 -5.61
CA THR A 149 2.75 -2.90 -4.47
C THR A 149 2.34 -1.51 -3.99
N SER A 150 1.54 -1.46 -2.93
CA SER A 150 1.13 -0.20 -2.32
C SER A 150 2.22 0.26 -1.37
N SER A 151 2.56 1.55 -1.39
CA SER A 151 3.38 2.11 -0.32
C SER A 151 2.65 1.99 1.02
N VAL A 152 3.42 1.72 2.07
CA VAL A 152 2.95 1.70 3.46
C VAL A 152 2.81 3.11 4.04
N VAL A 153 3.32 4.12 3.33
CA VAL A 153 3.23 5.53 3.68
C VAL A 153 2.21 6.21 2.76
N VAL A 154 1.22 6.89 3.33
CA VAL A 154 0.29 7.73 2.55
C VAL A 154 1.07 8.88 1.93
N GLY A 155 0.91 9.10 0.63
CA GLY A 155 1.72 10.03 -0.15
C GLY A 155 3.09 9.48 -0.60
N GLY A 156 3.41 8.23 -0.25
CA GLY A 156 4.60 7.53 -0.73
C GLY A 156 5.91 7.92 -0.03
N THR A 157 7.01 7.57 -0.68
CA THR A 157 8.38 7.78 -0.18
C THR A 157 9.26 8.56 -1.17
N PRO A 158 8.81 9.73 -1.69
CA PRO A 158 9.55 10.43 -2.73
C PRO A 158 10.95 10.83 -2.25
N GLY A 159 11.93 10.60 -3.11
CA GLY A 159 13.35 10.79 -2.88
C GLY A 159 14.01 9.77 -1.94
N ARG A 160 13.33 8.67 -1.58
CA ARG A 160 13.78 7.70 -0.55
C ARG A 160 13.48 6.25 -0.97
N PRO A 161 14.11 5.25 -0.32
CA PRO A 161 13.74 3.85 -0.56
C PRO A 161 12.27 3.56 -0.21
N ASN A 162 11.59 2.81 -1.08
CA ASN A 162 10.18 2.44 -0.94
C ASN A 162 9.86 1.67 0.35
N PHE A 163 10.83 0.89 0.84
CA PHE A 163 10.69 0.02 2.01
C PHE A 163 11.89 0.21 2.95
N PRO A 164 11.94 1.31 3.72
CA PRO A 164 13.02 1.52 4.67
C PRO A 164 12.96 0.44 5.77
N GLU A 165 14.13 -0.10 6.16
CA GLU A 165 14.25 -1.17 7.17
C GLU A 165 13.72 -0.77 8.56
N SER A 166 13.50 0.53 8.80
CA SER A 166 12.94 1.07 10.03
C SER A 166 11.67 1.88 9.73
N VAL A 167 10.56 1.20 9.49
CA VAL A 167 9.25 1.84 9.57
C VAL A 167 8.89 1.96 11.05
N ALA A 168 8.66 3.17 11.55
CA ALA A 168 8.05 3.33 12.87
C ALA A 168 6.66 2.69 12.80
N ILE A 169 6.49 1.53 13.44
CA ILE A 169 5.19 0.87 13.56
C ILE A 169 4.28 1.85 14.31
N GLN A 170 3.37 2.50 13.59
CA GLN A 170 2.25 3.16 14.23
C GLN A 170 1.15 2.13 14.43
N ASP A 171 1.07 1.60 15.64
CA ASP A 171 -0.11 0.86 16.08
C ASP A 171 -1.26 1.85 16.25
N ARG A 172 -1.97 2.12 15.16
CA ARG A 172 -3.22 2.88 15.20
C ARG A 172 -4.37 1.90 15.34
N THR A 173 -4.91 1.79 16.56
CA THR A 173 -6.17 1.08 16.77
C THR A 173 -7.30 1.85 16.11
N LEU A 174 -7.70 1.42 14.90
CA LEU A 174 -8.83 2.01 14.18
C LEU A 174 -10.16 1.67 14.85
N ILE A 175 -10.32 0.41 15.23
CA ILE A 175 -11.48 -0.09 15.95
C ILE A 175 -10.95 -1.07 17.00
N LEU A 176 -11.34 -0.88 18.25
CA LEU A 176 -11.02 -1.86 19.30
C LEU A 176 -11.81 -3.16 19.04
N LEU A 177 -11.22 -4.31 19.36
CA LEU A 177 -11.94 -5.58 19.27
C LEU A 177 -13.22 -5.58 20.15
N ASN A 178 -13.22 -4.81 21.23
CA ASN A 178 -14.39 -4.62 22.10
C ASN A 178 -15.17 -3.32 21.80
N ALA A 179 -14.91 -2.67 20.66
CA ALA A 179 -15.66 -1.46 20.28
C ALA A 179 -17.16 -1.76 20.25
N LEU A 180 -17.95 -0.75 20.65
CA LEU A 180 -19.40 -0.80 20.54
C LEU A 180 -19.79 -0.60 19.08
N TRP A 181 -20.18 -1.67 18.41
CA TRP A 181 -20.70 -1.60 17.04
C TRP A 181 -22.18 -1.26 17.10
N ARG A 182 -22.55 -0.11 16.54
CA ARG A 182 -23.94 0.34 16.44
C ARG A 182 -24.52 -0.09 15.10
N TYR A 183 -25.78 -0.53 15.12
CA TYR A 183 -26.47 -1.02 13.94
C TYR A 183 -27.92 -0.54 13.93
N GLU A 184 -28.41 -0.28 12.72
CA GLU A 184 -29.82 -0.10 12.44
C GLU A 184 -30.34 -1.36 11.71
N ALA A 185 -31.33 -2.03 12.28
CA ALA A 185 -31.92 -3.26 11.78
C ALA A 185 -33.45 -3.16 11.57
N SER A 186 -34.03 -1.96 11.54
CA SER A 186 -35.47 -1.77 11.28
C SER A 186 -35.87 -2.17 9.86
N GLY A 187 -34.89 -2.24 8.94
CA GLY A 187 -35.13 -2.50 7.51
C GLY A 187 -35.64 -1.27 6.75
N ALA A 188 -35.64 -0.08 7.37
CA ALA A 188 -35.97 1.17 6.70
C ALA A 188 -34.81 1.67 5.81
N ASP A 189 -35.15 2.33 4.71
CA ASP A 189 -34.18 3.09 3.92
C ASP A 189 -33.87 4.41 4.62
N LEU A 190 -32.64 4.54 5.12
CA LEU A 190 -32.13 5.73 5.81
C LEU A 190 -31.53 6.77 4.85
N GLY A 191 -31.61 6.54 3.53
CA GLY A 191 -30.94 7.34 2.53
C GLY A 191 -29.41 7.23 2.64
N THR A 192 -28.70 8.32 2.34
CA THR A 192 -27.22 8.35 2.28
C THR A 192 -26.56 9.10 3.44
N ALA A 193 -27.32 9.87 4.23
CA ALA A 193 -26.79 10.74 5.28
C ALA A 193 -26.07 9.97 6.40
N TRP A 194 -26.49 8.73 6.68
CA TRP A 194 -25.87 7.87 7.70
C TRP A 194 -24.41 7.50 7.40
N ARG A 195 -23.93 7.74 6.18
CA ARG A 195 -22.54 7.47 5.76
C ARG A 195 -21.61 8.66 5.98
N ALA A 196 -22.13 9.81 6.41
CA ALA A 196 -21.33 11.00 6.65
C ALA A 196 -20.43 10.80 7.89
N PRO A 197 -19.18 11.31 7.88
CA PRO A 197 -18.24 11.13 8.99
C PRO A 197 -18.71 11.68 10.36
N ASP A 198 -19.62 12.64 10.32
CA ASP A 198 -20.19 13.36 11.47
C ASP A 198 -21.62 12.91 11.82
N PHE A 199 -22.10 11.82 11.21
CA PHE A 199 -23.43 11.29 11.51
C PHE A 199 -23.51 10.78 12.96
N ASP A 200 -24.52 11.24 13.70
CA ASP A 200 -24.80 10.79 15.06
C ASP A 200 -25.64 9.50 15.05
N ASP A 201 -24.97 8.37 15.30
CA ASP A 201 -25.58 7.05 15.42
C ASP A 201 -25.88 6.66 16.87
N SER A 202 -25.78 7.57 17.84
CA SER A 202 -25.86 7.26 19.28
C SER A 202 -27.19 6.61 19.71
N ALA A 203 -28.26 6.83 18.94
CA ALA A 203 -29.58 6.24 19.15
C ALA A 203 -29.71 4.79 18.62
N TRP A 204 -28.76 4.32 17.81
CA TRP A 204 -28.80 2.96 17.25
C TRP A 204 -28.41 1.91 18.28
N ALA A 205 -28.98 0.72 18.12
CA ALA A 205 -28.68 -0.42 18.98
C ALA A 205 -27.18 -0.77 18.86
N GLY A 206 -26.48 -0.89 20.00
CA GLY A 206 -25.06 -1.21 20.05
C GLY A 206 -24.79 -2.60 20.61
N ARG A 207 -23.83 -3.33 20.03
CA ARG A 207 -23.30 -4.59 20.59
C ARG A 207 -21.77 -4.64 20.51
N ASN A 208 -21.13 -5.13 21.57
CA ASN A 208 -19.72 -5.48 21.58
C ASN A 208 -19.61 -6.93 21.11
N HIS A 209 -19.37 -7.18 19.83
CA HIS A 209 -19.56 -8.52 19.24
C HIS A 209 -18.29 -9.27 18.85
N ALA A 210 -17.10 -8.66 18.92
CA ALA A 210 -15.89 -9.38 18.60
C ALA A 210 -15.34 -10.12 19.83
N ASN A 211 -15.94 -11.28 20.10
CA ASN A 211 -15.24 -12.36 20.78
C ASN A 211 -14.39 -13.09 19.74
N LEU A 212 -13.06 -13.11 19.92
CA LEU A 212 -12.19 -13.95 19.10
C LEU A 212 -12.49 -15.42 19.44
N ILE A 213 -13.26 -16.08 18.57
CA ILE A 213 -13.50 -17.53 18.65
C ILE A 213 -12.48 -18.19 17.72
N SER A 214 -11.37 -18.69 18.27
CA SER A 214 -10.47 -19.57 17.53
C SER A 214 -11.01 -21.00 17.55
N TYR A 215 -11.11 -21.64 16.40
CA TYR A 215 -11.40 -23.06 16.26
C TYR A 215 -10.10 -23.87 16.29
N TRP A 216 -10.06 -24.90 17.13
CA TRP A 216 -8.98 -25.90 17.12
C TRP A 216 -9.50 -27.21 16.52
N PRO A 217 -8.80 -27.83 15.55
CA PRO A 217 -7.57 -27.37 14.90
C PRO A 217 -7.84 -26.30 13.83
N PHE A 218 -6.79 -25.55 13.46
CA PHE A 218 -6.81 -24.53 12.40
C PHE A 218 -7.16 -25.07 10.99
N ASN A 219 -7.45 -26.36 10.83
CA ASN A 219 -7.87 -26.98 9.57
C ASN A 219 -9.41 -27.07 9.42
N GLY A 220 -10.18 -26.48 10.33
CA GLY A 220 -11.65 -26.50 10.28
C GLY A 220 -12.27 -27.84 10.71
N ASN A 221 -11.49 -28.75 11.31
CA ASN A 221 -12.01 -30.04 11.78
C ASN A 221 -12.48 -29.97 13.26
N ALA A 222 -13.75 -29.64 13.46
CA ALA A 222 -14.37 -29.54 14.80
C ALA A 222 -14.44 -30.87 15.59
N THR A 223 -14.03 -32.01 15.02
CA THR A 223 -14.07 -33.33 15.69
C THR A 223 -12.70 -33.84 16.12
N ALA A 224 -11.63 -33.07 15.90
CA ALA A 224 -10.29 -33.51 16.30
C ALA A 224 -10.15 -33.51 17.84
N THR A 225 -9.88 -34.69 18.41
CA THR A 225 -9.46 -34.85 19.80
C THR A 225 -8.26 -33.94 20.06
N ARG A 226 -8.30 -33.12 21.12
CA ARG A 226 -7.25 -32.18 21.55
C ARG A 226 -5.84 -32.68 21.17
N GLY A 227 -5.25 -32.05 20.15
CA GLY A 227 -3.84 -32.26 19.82
C GLY A 227 -2.98 -31.82 21.00
N ALA A 228 -2.17 -32.73 21.53
CA ALA A 228 -1.41 -32.61 22.78
C ALA A 228 -0.28 -31.54 22.78
N ASN A 229 -0.16 -30.74 21.73
CA ASN A 229 1.04 -29.97 21.45
C ASN A 229 0.83 -28.45 21.57
N GLY A 230 -0.11 -28.00 22.39
CA GLY A 230 -0.30 -26.58 22.66
C GLY A 230 -0.57 -26.32 24.13
N SER A 231 0.11 -25.33 24.73
CA SER A 231 -0.15 -24.85 26.08
C SER A 231 -0.84 -23.50 26.05
N LEU A 232 -1.88 -23.33 26.87
CA LEU A 232 -2.54 -22.03 27.04
C LEU A 232 -1.64 -21.13 27.89
N VAL A 233 -1.42 -19.91 27.43
CA VAL A 233 -0.73 -18.86 28.19
C VAL A 233 -1.73 -17.75 28.50
N GLY A 234 -1.79 -17.33 29.76
CA GLY A 234 -2.75 -16.34 30.26
C GLY A 234 -4.12 -16.93 30.64
N ALA A 235 -5.03 -16.06 31.10
CA ALA A 235 -6.38 -16.45 31.55
C ALA A 235 -7.34 -16.72 30.37
N VAL A 236 -7.12 -17.82 29.65
CA VAL A 236 -7.98 -18.30 28.56
C VAL A 236 -9.00 -19.30 29.09
N THR A 237 -10.29 -19.07 28.87
CA THR A 237 -11.36 -19.93 29.36
C THR A 237 -11.92 -20.79 28.23
N ALA A 238 -12.20 -22.07 28.49
CA ALA A 238 -12.94 -22.90 27.55
C ALA A 238 -14.39 -22.42 27.44
N THR A 239 -14.93 -22.38 26.23
CA THR A 239 -16.30 -21.96 25.93
C THR A 239 -16.98 -22.94 24.99
N THR A 240 -18.24 -22.67 24.70
CA THR A 240 -19.07 -23.45 23.79
C THR A 240 -18.81 -23.04 22.34
N ASP A 241 -18.72 -24.00 21.43
CA ASP A 241 -18.55 -23.72 19.99
C ASP A 241 -19.86 -23.27 19.30
N ARG A 242 -19.77 -22.96 18.00
CA ARG A 242 -20.91 -22.56 17.17
C ARG A 242 -22.00 -23.64 17.02
N ASN A 243 -21.69 -24.88 17.35
CA ASN A 243 -22.60 -26.03 17.30
C ASN A 243 -23.14 -26.38 18.71
N SER A 244 -22.94 -25.49 19.69
CA SER A 244 -23.35 -25.68 21.08
C SER A 244 -22.59 -26.80 21.83
N VAL A 245 -21.42 -27.21 21.35
CA VAL A 245 -20.59 -28.20 22.04
C VAL A 245 -19.74 -27.51 23.10
N THR A 246 -19.98 -27.87 24.37
CA THR A 246 -19.29 -27.26 25.52
C THR A 246 -17.83 -27.69 25.57
N GLY A 247 -16.93 -26.72 25.74
CA GLY A 247 -15.49 -26.96 25.88
C GLY A 247 -14.75 -27.16 24.55
N SER A 248 -15.44 -26.98 23.42
CA SER A 248 -14.89 -27.11 22.07
C SER A 248 -14.35 -25.78 21.49
N ALA A 249 -14.41 -24.69 22.25
CA ALA A 249 -13.86 -23.40 21.87
C ALA A 249 -13.07 -22.77 23.02
N LEU A 250 -12.24 -21.78 22.70
CA LEU A 250 -11.50 -20.96 23.67
C LEU A 250 -11.98 -19.51 23.57
N ALA A 251 -12.17 -18.86 24.71
CA ALA A 251 -12.52 -17.45 24.83
C ALA A 251 -11.31 -16.64 25.28
N PHE A 252 -10.98 -15.62 24.50
CA PHE A 252 -9.96 -14.62 24.79
C PHE A 252 -10.67 -13.30 25.13
N ASN A 253 -10.32 -12.69 26.25
CA ASN A 253 -10.97 -11.45 26.71
C ASN A 253 -10.20 -10.18 26.29
N GLY A 254 -9.12 -10.35 25.53
CA GLY A 254 -8.30 -9.24 25.02
C GLY A 254 -7.27 -8.70 26.01
N ALA A 255 -7.10 -9.32 27.19
CA ALA A 255 -5.99 -8.98 28.08
C ALA A 255 -4.65 -9.34 27.43
N LEU A 256 -3.63 -8.49 27.65
CA LEU A 256 -2.27 -8.74 27.18
C LEU A 256 -1.75 -10.08 27.73
N GLY A 257 -1.07 -10.86 26.89
CA GLY A 257 -0.46 -12.14 27.27
C GLY A 257 -1.37 -13.36 27.19
N GLN A 258 -2.53 -13.26 26.52
CA GLN A 258 -3.38 -14.42 26.22
C GLN A 258 -3.05 -15.01 24.83
N TYR A 259 -2.54 -16.23 24.77
CA TYR A 259 -2.24 -16.92 23.50
C TYR A 259 -2.12 -18.44 23.69
N VAL A 260 -2.13 -19.17 22.57
CA VAL A 260 -1.79 -20.60 22.54
C VAL A 260 -0.33 -20.72 22.12
N SER A 261 0.52 -21.25 23.01
CA SER A 261 1.90 -21.59 22.69
C SER A 261 1.95 -22.98 22.08
N VAL A 262 2.47 -23.09 20.85
CA VAL A 262 2.71 -24.37 20.17
C VAL A 262 4.23 -24.55 20.12
N PRO A 263 4.82 -25.64 20.62
CA PRO A 263 6.23 -25.95 20.42
C PRO A 263 6.54 -26.03 18.92
N ALA A 264 7.73 -25.57 18.55
CA ALA A 264 8.24 -25.72 17.19
C ALA A 264 8.38 -27.20 16.79
#